data_AF-A0A2E3RIX7-F1
#
_entry.id   AF-A0A2E3RIX7-F1
#
_cell.length_a   1.000
_cell.length_b   1.000
_cell.length_c   1.000
_cell.angle_alpha   90.00
_cell.angle_beta   90.00
_cell.angle_gamma   90.00
#
_symmetry.space_group_name_H-M   'P 1'
#
loop_
_entity.id
_entity.type
_entity.pdbx_description
1 polymer ?
#
loop_
_entity_poly.entity_id
_entity_poly.type
_entity_poly.pdbx_seq_one_letter_code
_entity_poly.pdbx_strand_id
1 'polypeptide(L)'
;MHRSQVYSIYLLTLALASVVAFGIRNHSVSPRPPHASNHLHSRNDPLVPPLRLIPAMDSSNFWHDPLAVAHPHGEKRCASGCAVSRHPTDRLTQSAFFTLLKAYQQSPPIEANGALEEILFYSRQSREYWRQQRADCLDPMWQRVLDDELEKTHVLVSLRVRDESGQICSKLTRVRVPLDRRHVFQMQSEGLPPLVTSGTVKRVGLNHLWTRL
;
A
#
# COMPACT_ATOMS: atom_id res chain seq x y z
N MET A 1 -67.74 -8.85 -2.19
CA MET A 1 -66.60 -8.03 -1.72
C MET A 1 -65.46 -8.95 -1.36
N HIS A 2 -64.46 -9.06 -2.24
CA HIS A 2 -63.44 -10.10 -2.25
C HIS A 2 -62.05 -9.59 -1.80
N ARG A 3 -61.48 -10.30 -0.83
CA ARG A 3 -60.07 -10.70 -0.61
C ARG A 3 -58.95 -9.63 -0.58
N SER A 4 -58.47 -9.44 0.65
CA SER A 4 -57.08 -9.49 1.17
C SER A 4 -55.89 -9.51 0.20
N GLN A 5 -54.89 -8.65 0.46
CA GLN A 5 -53.48 -8.98 0.30
C GLN A 5 -52.65 -8.30 1.40
N VAL A 6 -51.99 -9.12 2.23
CA VAL A 6 -50.96 -8.76 3.20
C VAL A 6 -49.63 -9.17 2.58
N TYR A 7 -48.71 -8.23 2.36
CA TYR A 7 -47.36 -8.53 1.92
C TYR A 7 -46.45 -8.62 3.14
N SER A 8 -45.96 -9.84 3.41
CA SER A 8 -44.94 -10.15 4.41
C SER A 8 -43.63 -10.40 3.65
N ILE A 9 -42.61 -9.56 3.88
CA ILE A 9 -41.27 -9.72 3.30
C ILE A 9 -40.32 -10.07 4.44
N TYR A 10 -39.94 -11.34 4.50
CA TYR A 10 -38.81 -11.83 5.30
C TYR A 10 -37.53 -11.65 4.49
N LEU A 11 -36.59 -10.86 5.00
CA LEU A 11 -35.22 -10.79 4.49
C LEU A 11 -34.30 -11.47 5.50
N LEU A 12 -33.99 -12.73 5.20
CA LEU A 12 -33.01 -13.56 5.89
C LEU A 12 -31.68 -13.42 5.14
N THR A 13 -30.65 -12.87 5.77
CA THR A 13 -29.26 -12.98 5.26
C THR A 13 -28.36 -13.46 6.39
N LEU A 14 -27.96 -14.73 6.27
CA LEU A 14 -26.88 -15.36 7.03
C LEU A 14 -25.54 -14.91 6.45
N ALA A 15 -24.61 -14.48 7.31
CA ALA A 15 -23.19 -14.45 7.00
C ALA A 15 -22.45 -15.28 8.05
N LEU A 16 -22.02 -16.48 7.66
CA LEU A 16 -21.15 -17.36 8.41
C LEU A 16 -19.70 -17.06 8.00
N ALA A 17 -18.85 -16.76 8.98
CA ALA A 17 -17.41 -16.80 8.80
C ALA A 17 -16.79 -17.45 10.05
N SER A 18 -16.32 -18.69 9.88
CA SER A 18 -15.52 -19.41 10.86
C SER A 18 -14.15 -19.68 10.24
N VAL A 19 -13.08 -19.21 10.86
CA VAL A 19 -11.74 -19.81 10.71
C VAL A 19 -11.04 -19.73 12.07
N VAL A 20 -10.67 -20.90 12.59
CA VAL A 20 -9.78 -21.11 13.73
C VAL A 20 -8.47 -21.66 13.18
N ALA A 21 -7.34 -21.12 13.61
CA ALA A 21 -6.07 -21.86 13.64
C ALA A 21 -5.14 -21.31 14.73
N PHE A 22 -4.78 -22.18 15.66
CA PHE A 22 -3.76 -22.01 16.69
C PHE A 22 -2.37 -22.37 16.14
N GLY A 23 -1.32 -21.74 16.67
CA GLY A 23 0.06 -22.18 16.47
C GLY A 23 1.07 -21.41 17.31
N ILE A 24 1.44 -21.97 18.47
CA ILE A 24 2.49 -21.48 19.37
C ILE A 24 3.84 -22.07 18.94
N ARG A 25 4.91 -21.26 18.88
CA ARG A 25 6.28 -21.74 19.15
C ARG A 25 7.26 -20.62 19.52
N ASN A 26 7.89 -20.78 20.68
CA ASN A 26 9.00 -19.99 21.21
C ASN A 26 10.31 -20.34 20.49
N HIS A 27 11.17 -19.34 20.22
CA HIS A 27 12.62 -19.54 20.17
C HIS A 27 13.39 -18.29 20.62
N SER A 28 14.46 -18.59 21.33
CA SER A 28 15.39 -17.74 22.08
C SER A 28 16.27 -16.84 21.21
N VAL A 29 16.58 -15.65 21.74
CA VAL A 29 17.38 -14.59 21.12
C VAL A 29 18.85 -14.74 21.52
N SER A 30 19.76 -14.57 20.56
CA SER A 30 21.18 -14.25 20.81
C SER A 30 21.59 -12.97 20.07
N PRO A 31 22.61 -12.23 20.54
CA PRO A 31 22.84 -10.84 20.16
C PRO A 31 23.72 -10.67 18.92
N ARG A 32 23.49 -9.54 18.22
CA ARG A 32 24.09 -9.11 16.95
C ARG A 32 25.17 -8.03 17.18
N PRO A 33 26.29 -8.02 16.43
CA PRO A 33 27.27 -6.91 16.44
C PRO A 33 26.89 -5.77 15.45
N PRO A 34 27.51 -4.57 15.55
CA PRO A 34 27.03 -3.36 14.89
C PRO A 34 27.51 -3.18 13.43
N HIS A 35 26.66 -2.52 12.64
CA HIS A 35 26.81 -2.19 11.22
C HIS A 35 27.63 -0.92 10.95
N ALA A 36 28.40 -0.94 9.87
CA ALA A 36 28.99 0.23 9.22
C ALA A 36 28.13 0.70 8.03
N SER A 37 28.01 2.02 7.89
CA SER A 37 27.18 2.75 6.92
C SER A 37 27.93 2.95 5.59
N ASN A 38 27.27 2.74 4.44
CA ASN A 38 27.77 3.22 3.15
C ASN A 38 26.64 3.89 2.33
N HIS A 39 26.95 5.09 1.84
CA HIS A 39 26.13 5.95 0.99
C HIS A 39 25.91 5.34 -0.40
N LEU A 40 24.69 5.45 -0.95
CA LEU A 40 24.33 4.97 -2.29
C LEU A 40 23.95 6.15 -3.19
N HIS A 41 24.69 6.31 -4.29
CA HIS A 41 24.38 7.19 -5.42
C HIS A 41 23.25 6.59 -6.29
N SER A 42 22.30 7.43 -6.68
CA SER A 42 21.16 7.07 -7.55
C SER A 42 21.56 7.23 -9.02
N ARG A 43 21.43 6.16 -9.81
CA ARG A 43 21.59 6.14 -11.28
C ARG A 43 20.21 6.30 -11.95
N ASN A 44 20.17 7.11 -13.02
CA ASN A 44 18.99 7.36 -13.85
C ASN A 44 18.61 6.13 -14.71
N ASP A 45 17.30 5.85 -14.83
CA ASP A 45 16.71 4.71 -15.55
C ASP A 45 16.20 5.14 -16.96
N PRO A 46 16.63 4.51 -18.06
CA PRO A 46 16.33 4.90 -19.44
C PRO A 46 14.96 4.46 -19.99
N LEU A 47 14.11 3.74 -19.24
CA LEU A 47 12.84 3.21 -19.76
C LEU A 47 11.61 4.09 -19.49
N VAL A 48 11.79 5.29 -18.93
CA VAL A 48 10.73 6.27 -18.74
C VAL A 48 10.96 7.42 -19.73
N PRO A 49 10.11 7.63 -20.76
CA PRO A 49 10.21 8.84 -21.56
C PRO A 49 10.10 10.03 -20.60
N PRO A 50 10.98 11.05 -20.71
CA PRO A 50 11.00 12.15 -19.77
C PRO A 50 9.61 12.76 -19.73
N LEU A 51 8.96 12.64 -18.56
CA LEU A 51 7.71 13.33 -18.33
C LEU A 51 7.99 14.79 -18.63
N ARG A 52 7.27 15.37 -19.61
CA ARG A 52 7.18 16.82 -19.71
C ARG A 52 6.54 17.26 -18.40
N LEU A 53 7.38 17.65 -17.45
CA LEU A 53 6.99 18.37 -16.26
C LEU A 53 6.25 19.59 -16.79
N ILE A 54 4.92 19.59 -16.68
CA ILE A 54 4.20 20.85 -16.56
C ILE A 54 4.96 21.58 -15.44
N PRO A 55 5.44 22.82 -15.65
CA PRO A 55 6.26 23.53 -14.66
C PRO A 55 5.60 23.35 -13.32
N ALA A 56 6.30 22.67 -12.41
CA ALA A 56 5.81 22.45 -11.08
C ALA A 56 5.42 23.83 -10.55
N MET A 57 4.17 23.99 -10.11
CA MET A 57 3.95 24.96 -9.05
C MET A 57 4.88 24.51 -7.92
N ASP A 58 5.96 25.27 -7.80
CA ASP A 58 7.05 25.19 -6.85
C ASP A 58 6.95 24.01 -5.85
N SER A 59 7.43 22.84 -6.28
CA SER A 59 7.48 21.63 -5.45
C SER A 59 8.50 21.74 -4.30
N SER A 60 9.09 22.92 -4.09
CA SER A 60 10.04 23.21 -3.03
C SER A 60 9.40 23.38 -1.65
N ASN A 61 8.08 23.50 -1.54
CA ASN A 61 7.41 23.75 -0.26
C ASN A 61 6.53 22.59 0.23
N PHE A 62 7.06 21.37 0.20
CA PHE A 62 6.66 20.38 1.19
C PHE A 62 7.51 20.57 2.44
N TRP A 63 7.23 21.64 3.19
CA TRP A 63 7.72 21.78 4.55
C TRP A 63 6.95 20.82 5.44
N HIS A 64 7.50 19.62 5.64
CA HIS A 64 7.30 19.01 6.94
C HIS A 64 7.94 19.94 7.95
N ASP A 65 7.17 20.46 8.89
CA ASP A 65 7.78 21.10 10.06
C ASP A 65 8.76 20.06 10.66
N PRO A 66 10.08 20.34 10.74
CA PRO A 66 11.03 19.43 11.38
C PRO A 66 10.70 19.23 12.87
N LEU A 67 9.85 20.08 13.43
CA LEU A 67 9.24 20.00 14.75
C LEU A 67 7.79 19.48 14.71
N ALA A 68 7.31 18.89 13.61
CA ALA A 68 6.01 18.24 13.55
C ALA A 68 5.96 17.06 14.52
N VAL A 69 5.63 17.36 15.77
CA VAL A 69 5.36 16.37 16.80
C VAL A 69 3.99 15.78 16.49
N ALA A 70 3.91 14.45 16.39
CA ALA A 70 2.64 13.77 16.26
C ALA A 70 1.80 14.09 17.50
N HIS A 71 0.85 15.01 17.38
CA HIS A 71 -0.12 15.29 18.44
C HIS A 71 -1.23 14.25 18.34
N PRO A 72 -1.30 13.28 19.28
CA PRO A 72 -2.44 12.40 19.32
C PRO A 72 -3.66 13.24 19.69
N HIS A 73 -4.76 13.12 18.93
CA HIS A 73 -6.05 13.65 19.35
C HIS A 73 -6.57 12.76 20.50
N GLY A 74 -6.14 13.05 21.73
CA GLY A 74 -6.48 12.30 22.96
C GLY A 74 -5.46 11.22 23.35
N GLU A 75 -5.81 10.38 24.34
CA GLU A 75 -4.94 9.30 24.86
C GLU A 75 -4.78 8.12 23.89
N LYS A 76 -5.63 8.05 22.85
CA LYS A 76 -5.60 6.98 21.85
C LYS A 76 -5.02 7.55 20.57
N ARG A 77 -3.93 6.95 20.06
CA ARG A 77 -3.55 7.15 18.65
C ARG A 77 -4.79 6.85 17.82
N CYS A 78 -5.22 7.81 17.01
CA CYS A 78 -6.37 7.62 16.15
C CYS A 78 -6.18 6.26 15.44
N ALA A 79 -7.12 5.33 15.64
CA ALA A 79 -7.08 4.00 15.00
C ALA A 79 -6.98 4.14 13.46
N SER A 80 -7.32 5.33 12.97
CA SER A 80 -7.23 5.75 11.59
C SER A 80 -5.82 6.09 11.09
N GLY A 81 -4.81 6.19 11.97
CA GLY A 81 -3.44 6.54 11.56
C GLY A 81 -3.30 7.92 10.91
N CYS A 82 -4.31 8.81 11.04
CA CYS A 82 -4.39 10.07 10.27
C CYS A 82 -3.20 11.02 10.46
N ALA A 83 -2.49 10.93 11.59
CA ALA A 83 -1.34 11.77 11.88
C ALA A 83 0.01 11.09 11.59
N VAL A 84 0.03 9.79 11.28
CA VAL A 84 1.29 9.07 11.04
C VAL A 84 1.65 9.22 9.57
N SER A 85 2.89 9.63 9.28
CA SER A 85 3.38 9.82 7.90
C SER A 85 3.41 8.52 7.09
N ARG A 86 3.23 7.36 7.77
CA ARG A 86 3.32 6.02 7.21
C ARG A 86 2.20 5.13 7.73
N HIS A 87 1.70 4.26 6.87
CA HIS A 87 0.74 3.24 7.27
C HIS A 87 1.37 2.29 8.30
N PRO A 88 0.72 2.04 9.45
CA PRO A 88 1.18 1.03 10.39
C PRO A 88 1.13 -0.34 9.69
N THR A 89 2.30 -0.89 9.40
CA THR A 89 2.45 -2.22 8.84
C THR A 89 3.24 -3.01 9.86
N ASP A 90 2.77 -4.20 10.19
CA ASP A 90 3.47 -5.05 11.14
C ASP A 90 4.88 -5.36 10.67
N ARG A 91 5.73 -5.73 11.62
CA ARG A 91 7.11 -6.07 11.30
C ARG A 91 7.14 -7.44 10.65
N LEU A 92 7.58 -7.48 9.39
CA LEU A 92 7.96 -8.72 8.73
C LEU A 92 9.29 -9.18 9.33
N THR A 93 9.33 -10.40 9.86
CA THR A 93 10.58 -10.99 10.33
C THR A 93 11.31 -11.69 9.18
N GLN A 94 12.62 -11.89 9.35
CA GLN A 94 13.42 -12.60 8.36
C GLN A 94 12.95 -14.03 8.12
N SER A 95 12.57 -14.76 9.18
CA SER A 95 12.04 -16.12 9.09
C SER A 95 10.67 -16.16 8.41
N ALA A 96 9.81 -15.18 8.67
CA ALA A 96 8.52 -15.05 7.98
C ALA A 96 8.72 -14.80 6.48
N PHE A 97 9.63 -13.89 6.11
CA PHE A 97 9.97 -13.65 4.71
C PHE A 97 10.47 -14.91 4.01
N PHE A 98 11.35 -15.69 4.65
CA PHE A 98 11.86 -16.94 4.10
C PHE A 98 10.75 -17.98 3.89
N THR A 99 9.81 -18.10 4.84
CA THR A 99 8.63 -18.96 4.69
C THR A 99 7.77 -18.53 3.51
N LEU A 100 7.53 -17.22 3.35
CA LEU A 100 6.80 -16.67 2.22
C LEU A 100 7.52 -16.94 0.90
N LEU A 101 8.85 -16.77 0.86
CA LEU A 101 9.65 -17.02 -0.35
C LEU A 101 9.59 -18.49 -0.77
N LYS A 102 9.59 -19.43 0.17
CA LYS A 102 9.39 -20.85 -0.12
C LYS A 102 8.01 -21.14 -0.67
N ALA A 103 6.97 -20.56 -0.06
CA ALA A 103 5.58 -20.74 -0.49
C ALA A 103 5.35 -20.12 -1.89
N TYR A 104 5.92 -18.95 -2.17
CA TYR A 104 5.88 -18.30 -3.48
C TYR A 104 6.42 -19.21 -4.59
N GLN A 105 7.50 -19.94 -4.31
CA GLN A 105 8.12 -20.87 -5.25
C GLN A 105 7.30 -22.16 -5.50
N GLN A 106 6.18 -22.37 -4.80
CA GLN A 106 5.27 -23.50 -5.03
C GLN A 106 4.16 -23.18 -6.05
N SER A 107 4.12 -21.96 -6.59
CA SER A 107 3.10 -21.50 -7.54
C SER A 107 3.76 -20.91 -8.79
N PRO A 108 3.08 -20.90 -9.96
CA PRO A 108 3.59 -20.23 -11.14
C PRO A 108 3.96 -18.77 -10.85
N PRO A 109 5.11 -18.27 -11.36
CA PRO A 109 5.70 -17.02 -10.87
C PRO A 109 4.87 -15.78 -11.19
N ILE A 110 4.04 -15.84 -12.23
CA ILE A 110 3.19 -14.74 -12.73
C ILE A 110 1.76 -14.78 -12.20
N GLU A 111 1.37 -15.84 -11.49
CA GLU A 111 0.03 -15.98 -10.95
C GLU A 111 -0.05 -15.37 -9.55
N ALA A 112 -1.18 -14.71 -9.27
CA ALA A 112 -1.46 -14.23 -7.93
C ALA A 112 -1.56 -15.42 -6.97
N ASN A 113 -0.74 -15.41 -5.93
CA ASN A 113 -0.79 -16.36 -4.84
C ASN A 113 -0.59 -15.62 -3.52
N GLY A 114 -1.16 -16.14 -2.43
CA GLY A 114 -1.16 -15.44 -1.14
C GLY A 114 0.25 -15.08 -0.64
N ALA A 115 1.25 -15.93 -0.92
CA ALA A 115 2.63 -15.65 -0.53
C ALA A 115 3.23 -14.46 -1.28
N LEU A 116 3.04 -14.39 -2.60
CA LEU A 116 3.45 -13.23 -3.40
C LEU A 116 2.71 -11.96 -2.94
N GLU A 117 1.40 -12.04 -2.76
CA GLU A 117 0.61 -10.89 -2.31
C GLU A 117 1.07 -10.36 -0.96
N GLU A 118 1.39 -11.24 -0.01
CA GLU A 118 1.92 -10.86 1.29
C GLU A 118 3.35 -10.29 1.20
N ILE A 119 4.22 -10.87 0.38
CA ILE A 119 5.55 -10.28 0.10
C ILE A 119 5.41 -8.85 -0.43
N LEU A 120 4.46 -8.60 -1.34
CA LEU A 120 4.19 -7.27 -1.91
C LEU A 120 3.51 -6.33 -0.90
N PHE A 121 2.65 -6.85 -0.02
CA PHE A 121 2.10 -6.09 1.10
C PHE A 121 3.18 -5.57 2.04
N TYR A 122 4.26 -6.33 2.22
CA TYR A 122 5.44 -5.92 2.98
C TYR A 122 6.56 -5.35 2.10
N SER A 123 6.29 -4.93 0.85
CA SER A 123 7.30 -4.61 -0.19
C SER A 123 8.55 -3.85 0.28
N ARG A 124 8.40 -2.86 1.15
CA ARG A 124 9.55 -2.15 1.74
C ARG A 124 10.45 -3.05 2.57
N GLN A 125 9.88 -3.83 3.49
CA GLN A 125 10.62 -4.76 4.36
C GLN A 125 11.11 -5.95 3.54
N SER A 126 10.26 -6.47 2.64
CA SER A 126 10.60 -7.55 1.72
C SER A 126 11.81 -7.24 0.85
N ARG A 127 11.94 -6.00 0.34
CA ARG A 127 13.14 -5.58 -0.42
C ARG A 127 14.45 -5.70 0.37
N GLU A 128 14.41 -5.42 1.67
CA GLU A 128 15.61 -5.52 2.51
C GLU A 128 16.04 -6.98 2.65
N TYR A 129 15.10 -7.87 2.95
CA TYR A 129 15.38 -9.30 3.04
C TYR A 129 15.73 -9.91 1.69
N TRP A 130 15.06 -9.49 0.63
CA TRP A 130 15.31 -9.96 -0.72
C TRP A 130 16.74 -9.67 -1.17
N ARG A 131 17.28 -8.47 -0.92
CA ARG A 131 18.70 -8.17 -1.20
C ARG A 131 19.69 -9.10 -0.51
N GLN A 132 19.32 -9.66 0.64
CA GLN A 132 20.17 -10.55 1.43
C GLN A 132 19.99 -12.02 1.04
N GLN A 133 18.80 -12.41 0.58
CA GLN A 133 18.40 -13.82 0.39
C GLN A 133 18.03 -14.16 -1.05
N ARG A 134 18.26 -13.26 -2.01
CA ARG A 134 17.95 -13.48 -3.43
C ARG A 134 18.50 -14.81 -3.95
N ALA A 135 19.70 -15.21 -3.49
CA ALA A 135 20.35 -16.45 -3.87
C ALA A 135 19.61 -17.73 -3.38
N ASP A 136 18.74 -17.62 -2.38
CA ASP A 136 17.96 -18.74 -1.84
C ASP A 136 16.75 -19.09 -2.73
N CYS A 137 16.39 -18.22 -3.67
CA CYS A 137 15.40 -18.50 -4.70
C CYS A 137 16.12 -19.10 -5.92
N LEU A 138 16.07 -20.43 -6.09
CA LEU A 138 16.94 -21.10 -7.06
C LEU A 138 16.55 -20.84 -8.51
N ASP A 139 15.27 -20.58 -8.78
CA ASP A 139 14.78 -20.38 -10.15
C ASP A 139 14.93 -18.91 -10.59
N PRO A 140 15.72 -18.62 -11.66
CA PRO A 140 15.91 -17.27 -12.17
C PRO A 140 14.61 -16.56 -12.61
N MET A 141 13.59 -17.32 -13.02
CA MET A 141 12.30 -16.75 -13.43
C MET A 141 11.55 -16.15 -12.23
N TRP A 142 11.50 -16.85 -11.10
CA TRP A 142 10.91 -16.33 -9.86
C TRP A 142 11.72 -15.14 -9.33
N GLN A 143 13.06 -15.22 -9.39
CA GLN A 143 13.89 -14.08 -9.01
C GLN A 143 13.54 -12.83 -9.82
N ARG A 144 13.47 -12.96 -11.16
CA ARG A 144 13.19 -11.85 -12.06
C ARG A 144 11.81 -11.23 -11.80
N VAL A 145 10.77 -12.06 -11.67
CA VAL A 145 9.43 -11.54 -11.39
C VAL A 145 9.40 -10.81 -10.05
N LEU A 146 10.02 -11.37 -9.01
CA LEU A 146 10.04 -10.72 -7.71
C LEU A 146 10.89 -9.44 -7.69
N ASP A 147 12.02 -9.41 -8.41
CA ASP A 147 12.82 -8.19 -8.65
C ASP A 147 11.93 -7.10 -9.28
N ASP A 148 11.30 -7.40 -10.42
CA ASP A 148 10.45 -6.46 -11.16
C ASP A 148 9.28 -5.95 -10.29
N GLU A 149 8.67 -6.82 -9.49
CA GLU A 149 7.54 -6.43 -8.64
C GLU A 149 7.94 -5.61 -7.41
N LEU A 150 9.10 -5.89 -6.81
CA LEU A 150 9.60 -5.15 -5.66
C LEU A 150 10.19 -3.78 -6.06
N GLU A 151 10.63 -3.60 -7.31
CA GLU A 151 11.07 -2.32 -7.84
C GLU A 151 9.93 -1.30 -8.03
N LYS A 152 8.69 -1.78 -8.16
CA LYS A 152 7.48 -0.93 -8.27
C LYS A 152 7.18 -0.22 -6.95
N THR A 153 7.75 0.96 -6.80
CA THR A 153 7.67 1.77 -5.56
C THR A 153 6.64 2.89 -5.59
N HIS A 154 6.04 3.15 -6.75
CA HIS A 154 5.13 4.26 -6.97
C HIS A 154 3.90 3.81 -7.74
N VAL A 155 2.83 4.57 -7.60
CA VAL A 155 1.56 4.38 -8.29
C VAL A 155 1.08 5.69 -8.87
N LEU A 156 0.23 5.61 -9.88
CA LEU A 156 -0.46 6.75 -10.47
C LEU A 156 -1.87 6.82 -9.90
N VAL A 157 -2.21 7.93 -9.26
CA VAL A 157 -3.53 8.17 -8.66
C VAL A 157 -4.26 9.25 -9.44
N SER A 158 -5.55 9.04 -9.67
CA SER A 158 -6.46 10.05 -10.21
C SER A 158 -7.81 9.92 -9.52
N LEU A 159 -8.46 11.04 -9.24
CA LEU A 159 -9.75 11.11 -8.56
C LEU A 159 -10.70 12.02 -9.35
N ARG A 160 -12.00 11.72 -9.32
CA ARG A 160 -13.04 12.54 -9.93
C ARG A 160 -14.25 12.53 -9.01
N VAL A 161 -14.77 13.70 -8.71
CA VAL A 161 -16.07 13.89 -8.05
C VAL A 161 -17.08 14.22 -9.14
N ARG A 162 -18.23 13.54 -9.11
CA ARG A 162 -19.34 13.81 -10.03
C ARG A 162 -20.56 14.23 -9.23
N ASP A 163 -21.35 15.13 -9.80
CA ASP A 163 -22.65 15.48 -9.26
C ASP A 163 -23.75 14.47 -9.67
N GLU A 164 -24.99 14.76 -9.28
CA GLU A 164 -26.17 13.94 -9.58
C GLU A 164 -26.48 13.84 -11.08
N SER A 165 -26.07 14.83 -11.87
CA SER A 165 -26.19 14.83 -13.33
C SER A 165 -25.07 14.02 -14.02
N GLY A 166 -24.04 13.62 -13.26
CA GLY A 166 -22.87 12.90 -13.75
C GLY A 166 -21.75 13.80 -14.26
N GLN A 167 -21.86 15.13 -14.14
CA GLN A 167 -20.84 16.09 -14.53
C GLN A 167 -19.68 16.07 -13.52
N ILE A 168 -18.44 16.18 -14.01
CA ILE A 168 -17.26 16.26 -13.15
C ILE A 168 -17.14 17.67 -12.58
N CYS A 169 -17.31 17.81 -11.27
CA CYS A 169 -17.22 19.08 -10.55
C CYS A 169 -15.90 19.26 -9.78
N SER A 170 -15.14 18.17 -9.57
CA SER A 170 -13.76 18.25 -9.07
C SER A 170 -12.91 17.09 -9.58
N LYS A 171 -11.63 17.32 -9.84
CA LYS A 171 -10.70 16.31 -10.36
C LYS A 171 -9.30 16.42 -9.77
N LEU A 172 -8.70 15.27 -9.52
CA LEU A 172 -7.26 15.10 -9.36
C LEU A 172 -6.74 14.50 -10.66
N THR A 173 -5.96 15.27 -11.42
CA THR A 173 -5.22 14.75 -12.58
C THR A 173 -4.24 13.67 -12.14
N ARG A 174 -3.78 12.83 -13.08
CA ARG A 174 -2.86 11.72 -12.77
C ARG A 174 -1.61 12.20 -12.02
N VAL A 175 -1.51 11.88 -10.72
CA VAL A 175 -0.35 12.20 -9.86
C VAL A 175 0.41 10.91 -9.55
N ARG A 176 1.74 10.97 -9.65
CA ARG A 176 2.63 9.87 -9.24
C ARG A 176 2.96 10.01 -7.76
N VAL A 177 2.64 8.99 -6.97
CA VAL A 177 2.90 8.98 -5.52
C VAL A 177 3.62 7.70 -5.08
N PRO A 178 4.52 7.78 -4.08
CA PRO A 178 5.16 6.59 -3.54
C PRO A 178 4.18 5.74 -2.72
N LEU A 179 4.34 4.42 -2.76
CA LEU A 179 3.61 3.48 -1.90
C LEU A 179 4.00 3.64 -0.42
N ASP A 180 3.11 3.20 0.48
CA ASP A 180 3.32 3.13 1.94
C ASP A 180 3.62 4.48 2.62
N ARG A 181 3.18 5.58 1.99
CA ARG A 181 3.28 6.93 2.54
C ARG A 181 1.92 7.62 2.52
N ARG A 182 1.73 8.52 3.48
CA ARG A 182 0.59 9.45 3.47
C ARG A 182 0.83 10.51 2.40
N HIS A 183 -0.21 10.77 1.61
CA HIS A 183 -0.29 11.78 0.57
C HIS A 183 -1.41 12.75 0.88
N VAL A 184 -1.23 14.00 0.47
CA VAL A 184 -2.30 15.00 0.44
C VAL A 184 -2.50 15.38 -1.01
N PHE A 185 -3.74 15.33 -1.47
CA PHE A 185 -4.13 15.61 -2.83
C PHE A 185 -5.01 16.86 -2.83
N GLN A 186 -4.55 17.88 -3.55
CA GLN A 186 -5.34 19.06 -3.83
C GLN A 186 -6.06 18.85 -5.15
N MET A 187 -7.39 18.91 -5.13
CA MET A 187 -8.20 18.68 -6.31
C MET A 187 -8.52 20.02 -7.00
N GLN A 188 -8.52 19.99 -8.33
CA GLN A 188 -9.02 21.08 -9.16
C GLN A 188 -10.54 21.06 -9.08
N SER A 189 -11.14 22.09 -8.49
CA SER A 189 -12.59 22.20 -8.33
C SER A 189 -13.15 23.31 -9.23
N GLU A 190 -14.31 23.06 -9.84
CA GLU A 190 -15.07 24.04 -10.61
C GLU A 190 -16.41 24.25 -9.90
N GLY A 191 -16.66 25.47 -9.39
CA GLY A 191 -17.90 25.77 -8.68
C GLY A 191 -18.04 25.14 -7.27
N LEU A 192 -16.98 24.52 -6.75
CA LEU A 192 -16.91 23.98 -5.39
C LEU A 192 -15.79 24.66 -4.59
N PRO A 193 -15.89 24.72 -3.25
CA PRO A 193 -14.75 25.04 -2.40
C PRO A 193 -13.55 24.12 -2.69
N PRO A 194 -12.31 24.56 -2.38
CA PRO A 194 -11.13 23.72 -2.53
C PRO A 194 -11.30 22.39 -1.81
N LEU A 195 -11.19 21.29 -2.56
CA LEU A 195 -11.26 19.93 -2.00
C LEU A 195 -9.85 19.41 -1.78
N VAL A 196 -9.58 19.05 -0.52
CA VAL A 196 -8.34 18.40 -0.09
C VAL A 196 -8.69 17.03 0.45
N THR A 197 -8.11 15.99 -0.15
CA THR A 197 -8.19 14.62 0.37
C THR A 197 -6.80 14.15 0.77
N SER A 198 -6.70 13.31 1.78
CA SER A 198 -5.41 12.79 2.22
C SER A 198 -5.54 11.31 2.54
N GLY A 199 -4.52 10.54 2.19
CA GLY A 199 -4.61 9.11 2.31
C GLY A 199 -3.30 8.38 2.17
N THR A 200 -3.30 7.09 2.48
CA THR A 200 -2.17 6.22 2.16
C THR A 200 -2.57 5.25 1.07
N VAL A 201 -1.69 5.09 0.09
CA VAL A 201 -1.83 4.04 -0.93
C VAL A 201 -0.85 2.94 -0.62
N LYS A 202 -1.38 1.71 -0.52
CA LYS A 202 -0.62 0.51 -0.21
C LYS A 202 -0.87 -0.54 -1.26
N ARG A 203 0.17 -1.27 -1.63
CA ARG A 203 0.03 -2.45 -2.47
C ARG A 203 -0.41 -3.62 -1.59
N VAL A 204 -1.46 -4.33 -2.01
CA VAL A 204 -2.01 -5.47 -1.25
C VAL A 204 -2.08 -6.75 -2.08
N GLY A 205 -1.58 -6.71 -3.31
CA GLY A 205 -1.45 -7.87 -4.18
C GLY A 205 -0.77 -7.51 -5.49
N LEU A 206 -0.70 -8.49 -6.39
CA LEU A 206 -0.10 -8.29 -7.72
C LEU A 206 -0.85 -7.21 -8.50
N ASN A 207 -2.18 -7.29 -8.50
CA ASN A 207 -3.08 -6.41 -9.25
C ASN A 207 -3.95 -5.51 -8.35
N HIS A 208 -3.66 -5.48 -7.04
CA HIS A 208 -4.52 -4.82 -6.05
C HIS A 208 -3.78 -3.74 -5.27
N LEU A 209 -4.42 -2.58 -5.18
CA LEU A 209 -4.04 -1.48 -4.31
C LEU A 209 -5.13 -1.25 -3.28
N TRP A 210 -4.73 -1.07 -2.03
CA TRP A 210 -5.61 -0.53 -1.00
C TRP A 210 -5.34 0.96 -0.87
N THR A 211 -6.43 1.72 -0.80
CA THR A 211 -6.38 3.16 -0.56
C THR A 211 -7.34 3.51 0.56
N ARG A 212 -6.94 4.45 1.40
CA ARG A 212 -7.78 5.07 2.42
C ARG A 212 -7.66 6.57 2.24
N LEU A 213 -8.73 7.22 1.79
CA LEU A 213 -8.84 8.64 1.45
C LEU A 213 -9.75 9.40 2.42
#